data_AF-A0A354X0G6-F1
#
_entry.id   AF-A0A354X0G6-F1
#
_cell.length_a   1.000
_cell.length_b   1.000
_cell.length_c   1.000
_cell.angle_alpha   90.00
_cell.angle_beta   90.00
_cell.angle_gamma   90.00
#
_symmetry.space_group_name_H-M   'P 1'
#
loop_
_entity.id
_entity.type
_entity.pdbx_description
1 polymer ?
#
loop_
_entity_poly.entity_id
_entity_poly.type
_entity_poly.pdbx_seq_one_letter_code
_entity_poly.pdbx_strand_id
1 'polypeptide(L)'
;EQITHGYLPDDNLRLLAARLSRIYNKATEEQRLEFTNLAGMDMKEMALHIYGAFEDGSLLANPFEHSNQPNTLRKALVQPLSLNEKAREYLLILNAGFVKVLQPGHDAIISTGFSVEKAQETVSKFEEYIQTHRDEEKAIRLIAENTGDPITYAMLEDLKKKFLAANSQFSIDNLWHSYNVLNQNTVIPLRDKSEKEVLTNLIQLVRFSLKMIPELRSLASLAAQRFELWCGQNQRDTLSVTQREIARKITNYVVSNGSCSRESFFSTEPSFLREAKNAFGSMDKVDFILKSLSSFMLAA
;
A
#
# COMPACT_ATOMS: atom_id res chain seq x y z
N GLU A 1 -1.14 21.97 -10.89
CA GLU A 1 -0.32 22.03 -12.11
C GLU A 1 -1.15 21.96 -13.40
N GLN A 2 -1.31 20.85 -14.13
CA GLN A 2 -1.94 20.90 -15.46
C GLN A 2 -3.41 21.39 -15.47
N ILE A 3 -4.22 20.91 -14.52
CA ILE A 3 -5.63 21.28 -14.36
C ILE A 3 -5.78 22.77 -13.99
N THR A 4 -4.87 23.30 -13.17
CA THR A 4 -4.88 24.72 -12.76
C THR A 4 -4.50 25.65 -13.90
N HIS A 5 -3.73 25.16 -14.88
CA HIS A 5 -3.41 25.90 -16.11
C HIS A 5 -4.43 25.70 -17.24
N GLY A 6 -5.58 25.08 -16.95
CA GLY A 6 -6.68 24.94 -17.91
C GLY A 6 -6.54 23.78 -18.91
N TYR A 7 -5.56 22.88 -18.72
CA TYR A 7 -5.48 21.63 -19.49
C TYR A 7 -6.41 20.58 -18.88
N LEU A 8 -7.62 20.47 -19.44
CA LEU A 8 -8.75 19.72 -18.89
C LEU A 8 -9.31 18.63 -19.82
N PRO A 9 -8.48 17.71 -20.37
CA PRO A 9 -8.99 16.54 -21.07
C PRO A 9 -9.77 15.61 -20.13
N ASP A 10 -10.58 14.72 -20.71
CA ASP A 10 -11.43 13.78 -19.97
C ASP A 10 -10.65 12.94 -18.97
N ASP A 11 -9.46 12.48 -19.35
CA ASP A 11 -8.60 11.66 -18.49
C ASP A 11 -8.16 12.42 -17.23
N ASN A 12 -7.88 13.72 -17.34
CA ASN A 12 -7.51 14.54 -16.19
C ASN A 12 -8.68 14.73 -15.23
N LEU A 13 -9.89 14.93 -15.77
CA LEU A 13 -11.11 15.05 -14.95
C LEU A 13 -11.43 13.74 -14.24
N ARG A 14 -11.34 12.60 -14.95
CA ARG A 14 -11.53 11.26 -14.36
C ARG A 14 -10.49 10.96 -13.29
N LEU A 15 -9.22 11.28 -13.54
CA LEU A 15 -8.15 11.09 -12.57
C LEU A 15 -8.36 11.96 -11.33
N LEU A 16 -8.80 13.21 -11.50
CA LEU A 16 -9.10 14.10 -10.40
C LEU A 16 -10.26 13.57 -9.56
N ALA A 17 -11.38 13.20 -10.18
CA ALA A 17 -12.55 12.66 -9.49
C ALA A 17 -12.19 11.39 -8.69
N ALA A 18 -11.46 10.46 -9.32
CA ALA A 18 -11.00 9.24 -8.66
C ALA A 18 -10.10 9.53 -7.45
N ARG A 19 -9.19 10.50 -7.56
CA ARG A 19 -8.30 10.90 -6.46
C ARG A 19 -9.08 11.57 -5.32
N LEU A 20 -10.01 12.47 -5.63
CA LEU A 20 -10.87 13.12 -4.65
C LEU A 20 -11.68 12.09 -3.85
N SER A 21 -12.32 11.14 -4.52
CA SER A 21 -13.04 10.05 -3.85
C SER A 21 -12.12 9.21 -2.96
N ARG A 22 -10.91 8.89 -3.43
CA ARG A 22 -9.93 8.11 -2.65
C ARG A 22 -9.45 8.85 -1.40
N ILE A 23 -9.15 10.14 -1.52
CA ILE A 23 -8.71 10.98 -0.40
C ILE A 23 -9.86 11.14 0.60
N TYR A 24 -11.07 11.43 0.13
CA TYR A 24 -12.27 11.55 0.96
C TYR A 24 -12.52 10.30 1.81
N ASN A 25 -12.42 9.11 1.20
CA ASN A 25 -12.65 7.83 1.89
C ASN A 25 -11.59 7.51 2.95
N LYS A 26 -10.39 8.11 2.86
CA LYS A 26 -9.29 7.93 3.82
C LYS A 26 -9.21 9.03 4.86
N ALA A 27 -9.73 10.21 4.55
CA ALA A 27 -9.73 11.36 5.44
C ALA A 27 -10.59 11.11 6.68
N THR A 28 -10.22 11.69 7.81
CA THR A 28 -11.09 11.78 8.98
C THR A 28 -12.20 12.81 8.75
N GLU A 29 -13.21 12.81 9.61
CA GLU A 29 -14.29 13.80 9.53
C GLU A 29 -13.78 15.24 9.68
N GLU A 30 -12.85 15.47 10.61
CA GLU A 30 -12.19 16.77 10.81
C GLU A 30 -11.44 17.22 9.57
N GLN A 31 -10.68 16.32 8.92
CA GLN A 31 -9.94 16.62 7.70
C GLN A 31 -10.84 16.94 6.51
N ARG A 32 -11.98 16.24 6.39
CA ARG A 32 -12.99 16.55 5.37
C ARG A 32 -13.59 17.92 5.61
N LEU A 33 -13.95 18.24 6.86
CA LEU A 33 -14.54 19.52 7.22
C LEU A 33 -13.57 20.69 6.95
N GLU A 34 -12.28 20.51 7.29
CA GLU A 34 -11.24 21.49 7.02
C GLU A 34 -11.06 21.73 5.51
N PHE A 35 -11.05 20.66 4.69
CA PHE A 35 -11.02 20.81 3.24
C PHE A 35 -12.25 21.57 2.71
N THR A 36 -13.45 21.21 3.17
CA THR A 36 -14.71 21.86 2.74
C THR A 36 -14.71 23.35 3.09
N ASN A 37 -14.18 23.74 4.24
CA ASN A 37 -14.03 25.14 4.62
C ASN A 37 -13.07 25.91 3.71
N LEU A 38 -12.03 25.26 3.19
CA LEU A 38 -11.05 25.86 2.28
C LEU A 38 -11.53 25.93 0.83
N ALA A 39 -12.21 24.88 0.35
CA ALA A 39 -12.62 24.72 -1.04
C ALA A 39 -14.04 25.25 -1.32
N GLY A 40 -14.87 25.42 -0.29
CA GLY A 40 -16.28 25.77 -0.39
C GLY A 40 -17.20 24.62 -0.85
N MET A 41 -16.63 23.43 -1.05
CA MET A 41 -17.33 22.21 -1.50
C MET A 41 -16.55 20.99 -1.01
N ASP A 42 -17.27 19.93 -0.64
CA ASP A 42 -16.64 18.69 -0.18
C ASP A 42 -16.00 17.89 -1.34
N MET A 43 -14.97 17.09 -1.03
CA MET A 43 -14.26 16.26 -2.02
C MET A 43 -15.17 15.23 -2.71
N LYS A 44 -16.13 14.64 -1.98
CA LYS A 44 -17.07 13.65 -2.54
C LYS A 44 -18.07 14.34 -3.47
N GLU A 45 -18.61 15.48 -3.07
CA GLU A 45 -19.53 16.27 -3.89
C GLU A 45 -18.88 16.69 -5.20
N MET A 46 -17.64 17.18 -5.14
CA MET A 46 -16.86 17.57 -6.31
C MET A 46 -16.61 16.37 -7.25
N ALA A 47 -16.25 15.20 -6.70
CA ALA A 47 -16.09 13.99 -7.51
C ALA A 47 -17.40 13.54 -8.16
N LEU A 48 -18.53 13.61 -7.43
CA LEU A 48 -19.86 13.28 -7.96
C LEU A 48 -20.28 14.24 -9.08
N HIS A 49 -20.01 15.54 -8.97
CA HIS A 49 -20.28 16.50 -10.05
C HIS A 49 -19.47 16.18 -11.31
N ILE A 50 -18.21 15.80 -11.17
CA ILE A 50 -17.36 15.42 -12.32
C ILE A 50 -17.90 14.14 -12.98
N TYR A 51 -18.23 13.10 -12.19
CA TYR A 51 -18.79 11.87 -12.74
C TYR A 51 -20.18 12.07 -13.35
N GLY A 52 -21.03 12.88 -12.71
CA GLY A 52 -22.34 13.25 -13.24
C GLY A 52 -22.25 13.90 -14.62
N ALA A 53 -21.27 14.79 -14.84
CA ALA A 53 -21.04 15.42 -16.15
C ALA A 53 -20.53 14.46 -17.24
N PHE A 54 -20.00 13.29 -16.85
CA PHE A 54 -19.70 12.19 -17.79
C PHE A 54 -20.96 11.36 -18.08
N GLU A 55 -21.78 11.09 -17.07
CA GLU A 55 -22.97 10.25 -17.16
C GLU A 55 -24.13 10.94 -17.90
N ASP A 56 -24.30 12.24 -17.71
CA ASP A 56 -25.34 13.04 -18.36
C ASP A 56 -25.00 13.45 -19.81
N GLY A 57 -23.79 13.12 -20.28
CA GLY A 57 -23.30 13.41 -21.63
C GLY A 57 -22.83 14.86 -21.85
N SER A 58 -22.81 15.71 -20.83
CA SER A 58 -22.40 17.12 -20.95
C SER A 58 -20.96 17.29 -21.42
N LEU A 59 -20.05 16.41 -20.99
CA LEU A 59 -18.64 16.41 -21.43
C LEU A 59 -18.45 15.87 -22.84
N LEU A 60 -19.34 14.98 -23.30
CA LEU A 60 -19.36 14.50 -24.69
C LEU A 60 -19.81 15.62 -25.64
N ALA A 61 -20.80 16.41 -25.22
CA ALA A 61 -21.29 17.57 -25.98
C ALA A 61 -20.31 18.76 -25.98
N ASN A 62 -19.36 18.79 -25.04
CA ASN A 62 -18.34 19.82 -24.91
C ASN A 62 -16.94 19.18 -24.82
N PRO A 63 -16.43 18.61 -25.94
CA PRO A 63 -15.16 17.91 -25.96
C PRO A 63 -14.00 18.88 -25.69
N PHE A 64 -12.92 18.36 -25.10
CA PHE A 64 -11.69 19.13 -24.95
C PHE A 64 -10.87 19.04 -26.23
N GLU A 65 -10.70 20.18 -26.93
CA GLU A 65 -9.85 20.25 -28.11
C GLU A 65 -8.45 20.79 -27.77
N HIS A 66 -8.37 21.95 -27.11
CA HIS A 66 -7.12 22.53 -26.63
C HIS A 66 -7.32 23.56 -25.49
N SER A 67 -6.26 23.85 -24.73
CA SER A 67 -6.32 24.71 -23.52
C SER A 67 -6.78 26.14 -23.75
N ASN A 68 -6.55 26.69 -24.96
CA ASN A 68 -6.90 28.07 -25.28
C ASN A 68 -8.40 28.31 -25.50
N GLN A 69 -9.23 27.25 -25.53
CA GLN A 69 -10.69 27.41 -25.60
C GLN A 69 -11.27 27.85 -24.26
N PRO A 70 -12.47 28.48 -24.25
CA PRO A 70 -13.13 28.90 -23.03
C PRO A 70 -13.24 27.78 -22.01
N ASN A 71 -13.58 26.54 -22.44
CA ASN A 71 -13.69 25.35 -21.60
C ASN A 71 -14.58 25.60 -20.35
N THR A 72 -15.63 26.42 -20.49
CA THR A 72 -16.39 26.98 -19.36
C THR A 72 -16.97 25.90 -18.44
N LEU A 73 -17.58 24.87 -19.00
CA LEU A 73 -18.14 23.75 -18.25
C LEU A 73 -17.04 22.97 -17.52
N ARG A 74 -15.95 22.64 -18.22
CA ARG A 74 -14.80 21.90 -17.65
C ARG A 74 -14.11 22.71 -16.54
N LYS A 75 -13.99 24.03 -16.69
CA LYS A 75 -13.44 24.93 -15.67
C LYS A 75 -14.34 25.04 -14.45
N ALA A 76 -15.66 25.03 -14.63
CA ALA A 76 -16.62 25.04 -13.53
C ALA A 76 -16.48 23.79 -12.65
N LEU A 77 -16.31 22.60 -13.26
CA LEU A 77 -16.13 21.33 -12.53
C LEU A 77 -14.92 21.30 -11.59
N VAL A 78 -13.87 22.06 -11.90
CA VAL A 78 -12.63 22.12 -11.12
C VAL A 78 -12.44 23.43 -10.37
N GLN A 79 -13.43 24.33 -10.42
CA GLN A 79 -13.37 25.67 -9.82
C GLN A 79 -12.96 25.66 -8.34
N PRO A 80 -13.50 24.75 -7.49
CA PRO A 80 -13.14 24.73 -6.06
C PRO A 80 -11.65 24.53 -5.81
N LEU A 81 -10.93 23.90 -6.75
CA LEU A 81 -9.49 23.70 -6.69
C LEU A 81 -8.71 24.69 -7.55
N SER A 82 -9.23 25.15 -8.68
CA SER A 82 -8.49 26.06 -9.57
C SER A 82 -8.33 27.46 -8.96
N LEU A 83 -9.33 27.92 -8.20
CA LEU A 83 -9.32 29.25 -7.57
C LEU A 83 -8.73 29.25 -6.14
N ASN A 84 -8.78 28.12 -5.44
CA ASN A 84 -8.35 28.07 -4.03
C ASN A 84 -7.01 27.34 -3.89
N GLU A 85 -5.93 28.13 -3.78
CA GLU A 85 -4.58 27.60 -3.59
C GLU A 85 -4.43 26.78 -2.31
N LYS A 86 -4.94 27.30 -1.18
CA LYS A 86 -4.91 26.60 0.11
C LYS A 86 -5.65 25.26 0.07
N ALA A 87 -6.75 25.17 -0.67
CA ALA A 87 -7.47 23.90 -0.84
C ALA A 87 -6.63 22.89 -1.63
N ARG A 88 -5.87 23.33 -2.64
CA ARG A 88 -4.94 22.45 -3.38
C ARG A 88 -3.80 21.97 -2.48
N GLU A 89 -3.17 22.88 -1.75
CA GLU A 89 -2.10 22.54 -0.81
C GLU A 89 -2.59 21.55 0.24
N TYR A 90 -3.75 21.81 0.83
CA TYR A 90 -4.34 20.92 1.82
C TYR A 90 -4.72 19.57 1.22
N LEU A 91 -5.29 19.53 0.00
CA LEU A 91 -5.55 18.28 -0.71
C LEU A 91 -4.26 17.51 -1.00
N LEU A 92 -3.16 18.21 -1.31
CA LEU A 92 -1.84 17.61 -1.47
C LEU A 92 -1.28 17.11 -0.13
N ILE A 93 -1.55 17.77 0.99
CA ILE A 93 -1.16 17.32 2.34
C ILE A 93 -1.95 16.07 2.73
N LEU A 94 -3.27 16.07 2.56
CA LEU A 94 -4.11 14.90 2.77
C LEU A 94 -3.63 13.75 1.87
N ASN A 95 -3.47 14.04 0.58
CA ASN A 95 -2.94 13.07 -0.36
C ASN A 95 -1.50 12.67 -0.01
N ALA A 96 -0.66 13.52 0.59
CA ALA A 96 0.71 13.18 1.02
C ALA A 96 0.72 12.30 2.28
N GLY A 97 -0.24 12.52 3.18
CA GLY A 97 -0.56 11.64 4.30
C GLY A 97 -1.05 10.27 3.83
N PHE A 98 -1.65 10.18 2.63
CA PHE A 98 -2.23 8.95 2.06
C PHE A 98 -1.45 8.32 0.89
N VAL A 99 -0.57 9.08 0.26
CA VAL A 99 0.34 8.80 -0.85
C VAL A 99 1.64 9.43 -0.41
N LYS A 100 2.53 8.62 0.10
CA LYS A 100 3.82 9.09 0.56
C LYS A 100 4.66 9.60 -0.59
N VAL A 101 4.50 10.88 -0.89
CA VAL A 101 5.44 11.63 -1.72
C VAL A 101 6.59 12.05 -0.82
N LEU A 102 7.79 11.71 -1.28
CA LEU A 102 9.07 12.19 -0.81
C LEU A 102 9.07 13.72 -0.84
N GLN A 103 9.36 14.36 0.29
CA GLN A 103 9.67 15.79 0.30
C GLN A 103 10.89 16.05 -0.59
N PRO A 104 10.87 17.03 -1.51
CA PRO A 104 12.08 17.55 -2.09
C PRO A 104 12.74 18.51 -1.08
N GLY A 105 13.97 18.17 -0.69
CA GLY A 105 15.02 19.08 -0.24
C GLY A 105 14.69 20.12 0.83
N HIS A 106 14.97 19.80 2.08
CA HIS A 106 15.90 20.67 2.81
C HIS A 106 17.29 20.06 2.64
N ASP A 107 18.16 20.78 1.94
CA ASP A 107 19.60 20.63 2.11
C ASP A 107 19.93 21.00 3.56
N ALA A 108 19.85 19.98 4.41
CA ALA A 108 20.55 19.97 5.66
C ALA A 108 21.31 18.65 5.66
N ILE A 109 22.59 18.73 5.29
CA ILE A 109 23.58 17.72 5.65
C ILE A 109 23.57 17.68 7.18
N ILE A 110 22.70 16.83 7.74
CA ILE A 110 22.71 16.45 9.15
C ILE A 110 22.75 14.94 9.18
N SER A 111 23.95 14.41 8.98
CA SER A 111 24.57 13.37 9.80
C SER A 111 25.64 12.67 8.98
N THR A 112 26.87 13.14 9.17
CA THR A 112 28.07 12.34 8.94
C THR A 112 27.99 11.07 9.79
N GLY A 113 28.03 9.88 9.16
CA GLY A 113 28.32 8.61 9.81
C GLY A 113 27.23 7.53 9.74
N PHE A 114 27.20 6.78 8.63
CA PHE A 114 26.78 5.37 8.66
C PHE A 114 27.99 4.52 8.27
N SER A 115 28.92 4.41 9.21
CA SER A 115 30.04 3.49 9.04
C SER A 115 29.56 2.05 9.14
N VAL A 116 30.38 1.12 8.63
CA VAL A 116 30.16 -0.32 8.78
C VAL A 116 29.96 -0.68 10.25
N GLU A 117 30.64 0.01 11.18
CA GLU A 117 30.46 -0.24 12.62
C GLU A 117 29.05 0.07 13.12
N LYS A 118 28.43 1.18 12.67
CA LYS A 118 27.06 1.55 13.09
C LYS A 118 26.01 0.60 12.50
N ALA A 119 26.22 0.15 11.27
CA ALA A 119 25.37 -0.87 10.66
C ALA A 119 25.49 -2.19 11.44
N GLN A 120 26.70 -2.58 11.81
CA GLN A 120 26.96 -3.77 12.63
C GLN A 120 26.30 -3.66 14.01
N GLU A 121 26.41 -2.53 14.69
CA GLU A 121 25.78 -2.30 15.99
C GLU A 121 24.25 -2.41 15.89
N THR A 122 23.65 -1.77 14.89
CA THR A 122 22.19 -1.78 14.66
C THR A 122 21.69 -3.21 14.41
N VAL A 123 22.37 -3.94 13.51
CA VAL A 123 22.01 -5.34 13.18
C VAL A 123 22.18 -6.24 14.40
N SER A 124 23.29 -6.12 15.13
CA SER A 124 23.55 -6.97 16.30
C SER A 124 22.49 -6.78 17.38
N LYS A 125 22.13 -5.53 17.71
CA LYS A 125 21.05 -5.23 18.66
C LYS A 125 19.70 -5.75 18.18
N PHE A 126 19.43 -5.66 16.88
CA PHE A 126 18.19 -6.17 16.31
C PHE A 126 18.12 -7.70 16.37
N GLU A 127 19.19 -8.40 15.98
CA GLU A 127 19.26 -9.87 16.08
C GLU A 127 19.10 -10.33 17.54
N GLU A 128 19.75 -9.65 18.50
CA GLU A 128 19.59 -9.92 19.94
C GLU A 128 18.15 -9.70 20.42
N TYR A 129 17.52 -8.59 20.00
CA TYR A 129 16.12 -8.31 20.31
C TYR A 129 15.18 -9.41 19.80
N ILE A 130 15.38 -9.86 18.55
CA ILE A 130 14.57 -10.93 17.96
C ILE A 130 14.74 -12.25 18.71
N GLN A 131 15.97 -12.60 19.11
CA GLN A 131 16.21 -13.82 19.88
C GLN A 131 15.58 -13.75 21.27
N THR A 132 15.73 -12.62 21.97
CA THR A 132 15.22 -12.43 23.34
C THR A 132 13.69 -12.50 23.39
N HIS A 133 13.01 -11.92 22.41
CA HIS A 133 11.55 -11.86 22.37
C HIS A 133 10.88 -12.96 21.55
N ARG A 134 11.64 -13.98 21.11
CA ARG A 134 11.16 -15.02 20.19
C ARG A 134 9.90 -15.74 20.71
N ASP A 135 9.87 -16.07 21.99
CA ASP A 135 8.78 -16.86 22.58
C ASP A 135 7.64 -15.98 23.11
N GLU A 136 7.95 -14.75 23.53
CA GLU A 136 7.02 -13.78 24.11
C GLU A 136 6.17 -13.09 23.04
N GLU A 137 6.83 -12.65 21.96
CA GLU A 137 6.18 -11.87 20.92
C GLU A 137 5.52 -12.78 19.88
N LYS A 138 4.19 -12.87 19.96
CA LYS A 138 3.38 -13.76 19.11
C LYS A 138 3.73 -13.64 17.62
N ALA A 139 3.94 -12.43 17.11
CA ALA A 139 4.31 -12.24 15.70
C ALA A 139 5.68 -12.85 15.36
N ILE A 140 6.69 -12.62 16.21
CA ILE A 140 8.04 -13.21 16.03
C ILE A 140 7.95 -14.74 16.12
N ARG A 141 7.22 -15.26 17.11
CA ARG A 141 7.03 -16.70 17.28
C ARG A 141 6.41 -17.35 16.04
N LEU A 142 5.30 -16.81 15.52
CA LEU A 142 4.65 -17.34 14.32
C LEU A 142 5.58 -17.29 13.09
N ILE A 143 6.37 -16.22 12.94
CA ILE A 143 7.35 -16.11 11.85
C ILE A 143 8.43 -17.18 11.99
N ALA A 144 8.93 -17.41 13.22
CA ALA A 144 10.02 -18.32 13.53
C ALA A 144 9.62 -19.80 13.43
N GLU A 145 8.39 -20.14 13.84
CA GLU A 145 7.86 -21.50 13.77
C GLU A 145 7.46 -21.89 12.34
N ASN A 146 7.13 -20.89 11.49
CA ASN A 146 6.75 -21.08 10.09
C ASN A 146 5.63 -22.13 9.90
N THR A 147 4.70 -22.21 10.84
CA THR A 147 3.58 -23.20 10.86
C THR A 147 2.52 -22.94 9.79
N GLY A 148 2.60 -21.81 9.09
CA GLY A 148 1.58 -21.36 8.15
C GLY A 148 0.36 -20.70 8.81
N ASP A 149 0.45 -20.44 10.13
CA ASP A 149 -0.54 -19.68 10.87
C ASP A 149 -0.63 -18.23 10.37
N PRO A 150 -1.82 -17.60 10.46
CA PRO A 150 -2.05 -16.27 9.91
C PRO A 150 -1.28 -15.18 10.69
N ILE A 151 -0.37 -14.50 9.97
CA ILE A 151 0.31 -13.29 10.44
C ILE A 151 -0.49 -12.07 9.96
N THR A 152 -1.35 -11.53 10.81
CA THR A 152 -2.30 -10.47 10.42
C THR A 152 -1.64 -9.10 10.33
N TYR A 153 -2.29 -8.18 9.62
CA TYR A 153 -1.88 -6.77 9.53
C TYR A 153 -1.70 -6.13 10.92
N ALA A 154 -2.66 -6.34 11.83
CA ALA A 154 -2.60 -5.80 13.19
C ALA A 154 -1.40 -6.31 13.98
N MET A 155 -1.02 -7.58 13.80
CA MET A 155 0.19 -8.15 14.41
C MET A 155 1.46 -7.49 13.87
N LEU A 156 1.51 -7.19 12.57
CA LEU A 156 2.66 -6.51 11.97
C LEU A 156 2.74 -5.03 12.35
N GLU A 157 1.61 -4.34 12.49
CA GLU A 157 1.58 -2.96 13.02
C GLU A 157 2.05 -2.89 14.48
N ASP A 158 1.58 -3.81 15.32
CA ASP A 158 2.03 -3.91 16.71
C ASP A 158 3.53 -4.20 16.78
N LEU A 159 4.01 -5.17 15.98
CA LEU A 159 5.43 -5.50 15.89
C LEU A 159 6.28 -4.30 15.46
N LYS A 160 5.81 -3.53 14.47
CA LYS A 160 6.47 -2.29 14.04
C LYS A 160 6.59 -1.28 15.18
N LYS A 161 5.51 -1.07 15.95
CA LYS A 161 5.50 -0.14 17.09
C LYS A 161 6.49 -0.59 18.17
N LYS A 162 6.50 -1.90 18.48
CA LYS A 162 7.43 -2.50 19.45
C LYS A 162 8.88 -2.37 19.04
N PHE A 163 9.20 -2.61 17.77
CA PHE A 163 10.55 -2.39 17.24
C PHE A 163 11.00 -0.95 17.45
N LEU A 164 10.19 0.03 17.03
CA LEU A 164 10.52 1.45 17.18
C LEU A 164 10.60 1.90 18.64
N ALA A 165 9.80 1.33 19.53
CA ALA A 165 9.84 1.62 20.96
C ALA A 165 11.09 1.04 21.64
N ALA A 166 11.54 -0.15 21.22
CA ALA A 166 12.77 -0.77 21.72
C ALA A 166 14.02 0.00 21.25
N ASN A 167 14.05 0.40 19.98
CA ASN A 167 15.09 1.25 19.42
C ASN A 167 14.55 2.00 18.20
N SER A 168 14.69 3.33 18.19
CA SER A 168 14.25 4.17 17.07
C SER A 168 14.94 3.82 15.73
N GLN A 169 16.08 3.12 15.80
CA GLN A 169 16.80 2.60 14.64
C GLN A 169 16.18 1.32 14.05
N PHE A 170 15.24 0.64 14.74
CA PHE A 170 14.58 -0.57 14.22
C PHE A 170 13.42 -0.26 13.26
N SER A 171 13.56 0.81 12.46
CA SER A 171 12.66 1.05 11.35
C SER A 171 13.00 0.11 10.18
N ILE A 172 11.99 -0.26 9.38
CA ILE A 172 12.17 -1.17 8.22
C ILE A 172 13.29 -0.66 7.30
N ASP A 173 13.27 0.62 6.94
CA ASP A 173 14.25 1.23 6.03
C ASP A 173 15.67 1.18 6.60
N ASN A 174 15.84 1.55 7.88
CA ASN A 174 17.16 1.56 8.51
C ASN A 174 17.72 0.15 8.72
N LEU A 175 16.89 -0.82 9.12
CA LEU A 175 17.30 -2.22 9.26
C LEU A 175 17.70 -2.81 7.91
N TRP A 176 16.87 -2.61 6.89
CA TRP A 176 17.16 -3.11 5.54
C TRP A 176 18.45 -2.51 4.99
N HIS A 177 18.65 -1.20 5.17
CA HIS A 177 19.88 -0.53 4.76
C HIS A 177 21.10 -1.05 5.54
N SER A 178 20.98 -1.23 6.86
CA SER A 178 22.06 -1.76 7.70
C SER A 178 22.46 -3.17 7.27
N TYR A 179 21.48 -4.05 7.02
CA TYR A 179 21.76 -5.37 6.46
C TYR A 179 22.41 -5.30 5.08
N ASN A 180 21.96 -4.38 4.21
CA ASN A 180 22.52 -4.20 2.88
C ASN A 180 23.99 -3.73 2.91
N VAL A 181 24.34 -2.84 3.85
CA VAL A 181 25.73 -2.39 4.05
C VAL A 181 26.65 -3.56 4.41
N LEU A 182 26.18 -4.46 5.27
CA LEU A 182 26.96 -5.61 5.75
C LEU A 182 26.96 -6.81 4.79
N ASN A 183 25.89 -7.00 4.01
CA ASN A 183 25.65 -8.22 3.22
C ASN A 183 25.20 -7.91 1.79
N GLN A 184 26.00 -7.15 1.04
CA GLN A 184 25.65 -6.63 -0.30
C GLN A 184 25.24 -7.71 -1.32
N ASN A 185 25.71 -8.95 -1.16
CA ASN A 185 25.42 -10.06 -2.08
C ASN A 185 24.15 -10.84 -1.74
N THR A 186 23.60 -10.67 -0.53
CA THR A 186 22.45 -11.45 -0.05
C THR A 186 21.28 -10.56 0.37
N VAL A 187 21.33 -9.27 0.05
CA VAL A 187 20.26 -8.31 0.34
C VAL A 187 19.88 -7.62 -0.95
N ILE A 188 18.64 -7.81 -1.39
CA ILE A 188 18.08 -7.08 -2.53
C ILE A 188 17.58 -5.72 -2.02
N PRO A 189 18.08 -4.59 -2.52
CA PRO A 189 17.60 -3.28 -2.12
C PRO A 189 16.11 -3.08 -2.42
N LEU A 190 15.40 -2.41 -1.51
CA LEU A 190 14.03 -1.96 -1.76
C LEU A 190 14.05 -0.80 -2.76
N ARG A 191 13.19 -0.87 -3.77
CA ARG A 191 13.27 0.00 -4.96
C ARG A 191 12.69 1.38 -4.71
N ASP A 192 11.55 1.45 -4.04
CA ASP A 192 10.81 2.69 -3.84
C ASP A 192 10.23 2.83 -2.43
N LYS A 193 9.73 4.02 -2.13
CA LYS A 193 9.16 4.36 -0.83
C LYS A 193 7.95 3.49 -0.47
N SER A 194 7.14 3.08 -1.45
CA SER A 194 5.99 2.21 -1.20
C SER A 194 6.43 0.81 -0.76
N GLU A 195 7.47 0.27 -1.40
CA GLU A 195 8.04 -1.03 -1.06
C GLU A 195 8.68 -0.99 0.34
N LYS A 196 9.31 0.11 0.74
CA LYS A 196 9.92 0.32 2.08
C LYS A 196 8.94 0.28 3.25
N GLU A 197 7.65 0.38 2.97
CA GLU A 197 6.64 0.63 4.00
C GLU A 197 5.63 -0.50 4.14
N VAL A 198 5.70 -1.44 3.20
CA VAL A 198 5.03 -2.72 3.26
C VAL A 198 5.42 -3.42 4.57
N LEU A 199 4.41 -3.68 5.42
CA LEU A 199 4.63 -4.25 6.74
C LEU A 199 5.18 -5.68 6.68
N THR A 200 4.90 -6.42 5.61
CA THR A 200 5.39 -7.78 5.44
C THR A 200 6.92 -7.84 5.26
N ASN A 201 7.58 -6.71 5.02
CA ASN A 201 9.05 -6.63 5.10
C ASN A 201 9.57 -6.95 6.50
N LEU A 202 8.78 -6.72 7.55
CA LEU A 202 9.13 -7.14 8.91
C LEU A 202 9.25 -8.66 9.00
N ILE A 203 8.42 -9.42 8.28
CA ILE A 203 8.53 -10.88 8.20
C ILE A 203 9.89 -11.28 7.62
N GLN A 204 10.30 -10.61 6.54
CA GLN A 204 11.59 -10.89 5.88
C GLN A 204 12.79 -10.50 6.76
N LEU A 205 12.71 -9.36 7.45
CA LEU A 205 13.74 -8.92 8.40
C LEU A 205 13.91 -9.90 9.56
N VAL A 206 12.80 -10.37 10.15
CA VAL A 206 12.81 -11.37 11.23
C VAL A 206 13.34 -12.72 10.73
N ARG A 207 12.99 -13.14 9.52
CA ARG A 207 13.53 -14.37 8.93
C ARG A 207 15.03 -14.29 8.68
N PHE A 208 15.49 -13.16 8.15
CA PHE A 208 16.89 -12.97 7.84
C PHE A 208 17.75 -12.86 9.11
N SER A 209 17.25 -12.21 10.17
CA SER A 209 17.93 -12.19 11.48
C SER A 209 18.03 -13.59 12.07
N LEU A 210 17.00 -14.42 11.93
CA LEU A 210 16.96 -15.81 12.37
C LEU A 210 17.65 -16.80 11.39
N LYS A 211 18.28 -16.30 10.31
CA LYS A 211 18.94 -17.12 9.26
C LYS A 211 18.03 -18.17 8.61
N MET A 212 16.71 -17.93 8.60
CA MET A 212 15.71 -18.80 7.98
C MET A 212 15.69 -18.70 6.45
N ILE A 213 16.12 -17.55 5.92
CA ILE A 213 16.21 -17.29 4.48
C ILE A 213 17.66 -16.89 4.14
N PRO A 214 18.20 -17.35 3.01
CA PRO A 214 19.57 -17.04 2.60
C PRO A 214 19.71 -15.64 2.01
N GLU A 215 18.61 -15.04 1.55
CA GLU A 215 18.57 -13.74 0.89
C GLU A 215 17.43 -12.89 1.46
N LEU A 216 17.72 -11.64 1.81
CA LEU A 216 16.73 -10.65 2.22
C LEU A 216 16.14 -9.95 1.00
N ARG A 217 14.87 -10.22 0.70
CA ARG A 217 14.13 -9.60 -0.40
C ARG A 217 12.66 -9.41 -0.05
N SER A 218 11.98 -8.45 -0.68
CA SER A 218 10.56 -8.21 -0.41
C SER A 218 9.70 -9.41 -0.84
N LEU A 219 8.63 -9.71 -0.09
CA LEU A 219 7.67 -10.73 -0.49
C LEU A 219 6.97 -10.37 -1.81
N ALA A 220 6.76 -9.08 -2.06
CA ALA A 220 6.23 -8.59 -3.33
C ALA A 220 7.11 -9.00 -4.52
N SER A 221 8.43 -9.01 -4.37
CA SER A 221 9.36 -9.46 -5.42
C SER A 221 9.27 -10.97 -5.73
N LEU A 222 8.74 -11.77 -4.79
CA LEU A 222 8.55 -13.23 -4.93
C LEU A 222 7.12 -13.59 -5.33
N ALA A 223 6.18 -12.64 -5.25
CA ALA A 223 4.76 -12.88 -5.36
C ALA A 223 4.36 -13.58 -6.66
N ALA A 224 4.87 -13.11 -7.80
CA ALA A 224 4.54 -13.70 -9.09
C ALA A 224 5.01 -15.16 -9.20
N GLN A 225 6.26 -15.45 -8.81
CA GLN A 225 6.80 -16.81 -8.83
C GLN A 225 6.03 -17.75 -7.90
N ARG A 226 5.79 -17.30 -6.65
CA ARG A 226 5.04 -18.10 -5.66
C ARG A 226 3.59 -18.32 -6.11
N PHE A 227 2.96 -17.32 -6.74
CA PHE A 227 1.61 -17.45 -7.28
C PHE A 227 1.52 -18.56 -8.34
N GLU A 228 2.48 -18.60 -9.26
CA GLU A 228 2.53 -19.65 -10.29
C GLU A 228 2.72 -21.04 -9.67
N LEU A 229 3.57 -21.17 -8.66
CA LEU A 229 3.74 -22.43 -7.91
C LEU A 229 2.47 -22.84 -7.17
N TRP A 230 1.78 -21.90 -6.53
CA TRP A 230 0.51 -22.14 -5.86
C TRP A 230 -0.58 -22.59 -6.85
N CYS A 231 -0.68 -21.95 -8.03
CA CYS A 231 -1.56 -22.41 -9.09
C CYS A 231 -1.22 -23.84 -9.54
N GLY A 232 0.07 -24.18 -9.61
CA GLY A 232 0.55 -25.52 -9.94
C GLY A 232 0.23 -26.58 -8.88
N GLN A 233 0.26 -26.25 -7.59
CA GLN A 233 -0.10 -27.22 -6.54
C GLN A 233 -1.60 -27.54 -6.51
N ASN A 234 -2.45 -26.59 -6.93
CA ASN A 234 -3.91 -26.75 -6.97
C ASN A 234 -4.43 -27.48 -8.23
N GLN A 235 -3.55 -28.18 -8.98
CA GLN A 235 -3.80 -28.89 -10.25
C GLN A 235 -4.92 -29.95 -10.27
N ARG A 236 -5.69 -30.15 -9.19
CA ARG A 236 -6.88 -31.01 -9.23
C ARG A 236 -8.06 -30.33 -9.93
N ASP A 237 -8.11 -28.99 -9.94
CA ASP A 237 -9.07 -28.19 -10.72
C ASP A 237 -8.35 -26.99 -11.34
N THR A 238 -8.27 -26.95 -12.68
CA THR A 238 -7.66 -25.82 -13.40
C THR A 238 -8.46 -24.55 -13.13
N LEU A 239 -7.85 -23.56 -12.48
CA LEU A 239 -8.51 -22.27 -12.21
C LEU A 239 -8.88 -21.58 -13.52
N SER A 240 -10.11 -21.04 -13.59
CA SER A 240 -10.52 -20.17 -14.70
C SER A 240 -9.72 -18.86 -14.71
N VAL A 241 -9.75 -18.14 -15.84
CA VAL A 241 -9.09 -16.81 -15.96
C VAL A 241 -9.56 -15.87 -14.85
N THR A 242 -10.87 -15.79 -14.61
CA THR A 242 -11.46 -14.95 -13.55
C THR A 242 -11.01 -15.40 -12.15
N GLN A 243 -11.02 -16.70 -11.86
CA GLN A 243 -10.55 -17.21 -10.56
C GLN A 243 -9.07 -16.88 -10.33
N ARG A 244 -8.25 -16.96 -11.38
CA ARG A 244 -6.83 -16.62 -11.34
C ARG A 244 -6.59 -15.13 -11.11
N GLU A 245 -7.37 -14.25 -11.72
CA GLU A 245 -7.32 -12.81 -11.47
C GLU A 245 -7.67 -12.46 -10.02
N ILE A 246 -8.72 -13.06 -9.48
CA ILE A 246 -9.13 -12.88 -8.08
C ILE A 246 -8.05 -13.42 -7.13
N ALA A 247 -7.50 -14.60 -7.39
CA ALA A 247 -6.40 -15.16 -6.61
C ALA A 247 -5.13 -14.29 -6.67
N ARG A 248 -4.86 -13.64 -7.81
CA ARG A 248 -3.75 -12.68 -7.96
C ARG A 248 -3.99 -11.41 -7.16
N LYS A 249 -5.22 -10.88 -7.14
CA LYS A 249 -5.60 -9.75 -6.27
C LYS A 249 -5.38 -10.10 -4.79
N ILE A 250 -5.81 -11.30 -4.36
CA ILE A 250 -5.56 -11.82 -3.00
C ILE A 250 -4.05 -11.87 -2.72
N THR A 251 -3.27 -12.43 -3.65
CA THR A 251 -1.81 -12.55 -3.50
C THR A 251 -1.17 -11.18 -3.28
N ASN A 252 -1.51 -10.19 -4.10
CA ASN A 252 -0.97 -8.83 -3.99
C ASN A 252 -1.34 -8.18 -2.65
N TYR A 253 -2.55 -8.41 -2.17
CA TYR A 253 -2.96 -7.96 -0.84
C TYR A 253 -2.12 -8.63 0.25
N VAL A 254 -2.00 -9.96 0.22
CA VAL A 254 -1.30 -10.75 1.23
C VAL A 254 0.17 -10.35 1.35
N VAL A 255 0.87 -10.20 0.22
CA VAL A 255 2.28 -9.82 0.23
C VAL A 255 2.51 -8.37 0.66
N SER A 256 1.47 -7.54 0.70
CA SER A 256 1.56 -6.14 1.12
C SER A 256 1.12 -5.93 2.58
N ASN A 257 0.14 -6.71 3.05
CA ASN A 257 -0.57 -6.47 4.31
C ASN A 257 -0.50 -7.63 5.32
N GLY A 258 0.00 -8.81 4.93
CA GLY A 258 -0.04 -10.02 5.75
C GLY A 258 -1.28 -10.87 5.46
N SER A 259 -1.54 -11.86 6.32
CA SER A 259 -2.64 -12.81 6.12
C SER A 259 -3.97 -12.11 6.05
N CYS A 260 -4.84 -12.58 5.15
CA CYS A 260 -6.13 -11.96 4.92
C CYS A 260 -7.30 -12.86 5.35
N SER A 261 -8.32 -12.25 5.93
CA SER A 261 -9.63 -12.82 6.26
C SER A 261 -10.73 -12.16 5.42
N ARG A 262 -11.95 -12.73 5.44
CA ARG A 262 -13.11 -12.07 4.82
C ARG A 262 -13.30 -10.66 5.37
N GLU A 263 -13.16 -10.46 6.68
CA GLU A 263 -13.40 -9.15 7.28
C GLU A 263 -12.43 -8.09 6.76
N SER A 264 -11.18 -8.49 6.52
CA SER A 264 -10.16 -7.57 6.00
C SER A 264 -10.49 -7.12 4.57
N PHE A 265 -10.96 -8.02 3.69
CA PHE A 265 -11.47 -7.62 2.38
C PHE A 265 -12.81 -6.87 2.43
N PHE A 266 -13.73 -7.24 3.32
CA PHE A 266 -15.03 -6.59 3.45
C PHE A 266 -14.92 -5.12 3.84
N SER A 267 -13.95 -4.78 4.70
CA SER A 267 -13.70 -3.39 5.09
C SER A 267 -13.13 -2.51 3.98
N THR A 268 -12.50 -3.09 2.95
CA THR A 268 -11.76 -2.36 1.92
C THR A 268 -12.46 -2.39 0.56
N GLU A 269 -13.00 -3.55 0.15
CA GLU A 269 -13.68 -3.75 -1.14
C GLU A 269 -14.87 -4.73 -1.01
N PRO A 270 -16.05 -4.28 -0.56
CA PRO A 270 -17.22 -5.15 -0.39
C PRO A 270 -17.66 -5.86 -1.69
N SER A 271 -17.43 -5.23 -2.83
CA SER A 271 -17.72 -5.79 -4.16
C SER A 271 -16.82 -6.97 -4.52
N PHE A 272 -15.57 -6.98 -4.04
CA PHE A 272 -14.60 -8.04 -4.32
C PHE A 272 -15.02 -9.39 -3.75
N LEU A 273 -15.56 -9.42 -2.53
CA LEU A 273 -16.03 -10.68 -1.92
C LEU A 273 -17.23 -11.26 -2.66
N ARG A 274 -18.08 -10.41 -3.24
CA ARG A 274 -19.19 -10.86 -4.10
C ARG A 274 -18.67 -11.43 -5.41
N GLU A 275 -17.70 -10.78 -6.04
CA GLU A 275 -17.00 -11.28 -7.24
C GLU A 275 -16.34 -12.64 -6.96
N ALA A 276 -15.59 -12.75 -5.87
CA ALA A 276 -14.94 -13.99 -5.43
C ALA A 276 -15.94 -15.10 -5.16
N LYS A 277 -17.05 -14.81 -4.44
CA LYS A 277 -18.12 -15.79 -4.22
C LYS A 277 -18.70 -16.31 -5.53
N ASN A 278 -18.95 -15.42 -6.50
CA ASN A 278 -19.49 -15.80 -7.80
C ASN A 278 -18.50 -16.67 -8.59
N ALA A 279 -17.20 -16.34 -8.55
CA ALA A 279 -16.17 -17.08 -9.28
C ALA A 279 -15.84 -18.44 -8.65
N PHE A 280 -15.84 -18.55 -7.32
CA PHE A 280 -15.51 -19.78 -6.59
C PHE A 280 -16.74 -20.59 -6.14
N GLY A 281 -17.95 -20.06 -6.32
CA GLY A 281 -19.24 -20.72 -6.08
C GLY A 281 -19.73 -20.68 -4.63
N SER A 282 -18.85 -20.53 -3.63
CA SER A 282 -19.24 -20.43 -2.22
C SER A 282 -18.26 -19.58 -1.42
N MET A 283 -18.72 -19.00 -0.31
CA MET A 283 -17.85 -18.26 0.60
C MET A 283 -16.86 -19.18 1.32
N ASP A 284 -17.19 -20.44 1.56
CA ASP A 284 -16.27 -21.39 2.19
C ASP A 284 -15.09 -21.73 1.29
N LYS A 285 -15.33 -21.84 -0.02
CA LYS A 285 -14.24 -21.93 -1.01
C LYS A 285 -13.40 -20.66 -1.03
N VAL A 286 -14.00 -19.47 -0.94
CA VAL A 286 -13.24 -18.21 -0.86
C VAL A 286 -12.32 -18.22 0.37
N ASP A 287 -12.79 -18.66 1.53
CA ASP A 287 -11.97 -18.75 2.74
C ASP A 287 -10.82 -19.74 2.63
N PHE A 288 -11.11 -20.89 2.03
CA PHE A 288 -10.09 -21.86 1.75
C PHE A 288 -8.98 -21.25 0.88
N ILE A 289 -9.34 -20.52 -0.18
CA ILE A 289 -8.39 -19.85 -1.08
C ILE A 289 -7.63 -18.74 -0.35
N LEU A 290 -8.29 -17.92 0.46
CA LEU A 290 -7.66 -16.87 1.26
C LEU A 290 -6.63 -17.44 2.23
N LYS A 291 -7.00 -18.50 2.97
CA LYS A 291 -6.11 -19.17 3.91
C LYS A 291 -4.95 -19.87 3.21
N SER A 292 -5.24 -20.58 2.12
CA SER A 292 -4.24 -21.29 1.32
C SER A 292 -3.20 -20.33 0.73
N LEU A 293 -3.64 -19.24 0.09
CA LEU A 293 -2.74 -18.21 -0.44
C LEU A 293 -1.98 -17.49 0.67
N SER A 294 -2.63 -17.15 1.78
CA SER A 294 -1.95 -16.50 2.91
C SER A 294 -0.82 -17.38 3.46
N SER A 295 -1.11 -18.65 3.73
CA SER A 295 -0.13 -19.61 4.22
C SER A 295 1.01 -19.82 3.22
N PHE A 296 0.69 -19.99 1.93
CA PHE A 296 1.67 -20.23 0.88
C PHE A 296 2.57 -19.02 0.60
N MET A 297 1.98 -17.82 0.47
CA MET A 297 2.74 -16.61 0.17
C MET A 297 3.61 -16.18 1.34
N LEU A 298 3.14 -16.41 2.57
CA LEU A 298 3.87 -16.03 3.77
C LEU A 298 4.81 -17.11 4.25
N ALA A 299 4.85 -18.33 3.70
CA ALA A 299 5.85 -19.34 4.09
C ALA A 299 7.29 -18.83 3.90
N ALA A 300 8.24 -19.32 4.71
CA ALA A 300 9.67 -19.03 4.57
C ALA A 300 10.17 -19.42 3.17
#